data_AF-A0A820EF47-F1
#
_entry.id   AF-A0A820EF47-F1
#
_cell.length_a   1.000
_cell.length_b   1.000
_cell.length_c   1.000
_cell.angle_alpha   90.00
_cell.angle_beta   90.00
_cell.angle_gamma   90.00
#
_symmetry.space_group_name_H-M   'P 1'
#
loop_
_entity.id
_entity.type
_entity.pdbx_description
1 polymer ?
#
loop_
_entity_poly.entity_id
_entity_poly.type
_entity_poly.pdbx_seq_one_letter_code
_entity_poly.pdbx_strand_id
1 'polypeptide(L)'
;VCYEGDLSKETVARQLTHGQRNSGDLIPWTIAQTYQDYTFGKMSGVRIIRLATHPDYQRMGYGTRAIQLLEKYFQGRIINLDEFDKQKSPSSPTADQVEIIDDDDLPLLKEELRPRQGLPPLLQKLSERRLTHAIDYLGVSYGLSSDLLKFWKKNQFLPIYLRQTASDLTGEYSCIMLKTIHAADQAPWLFSYYQDFRRRIISLFGYQFRMFTPGMVLNLIQQGVFPEIKEPFTASLIEQSFTDYDLRRLESYTRNLVDYHLILDLIPTLARLFYLNRLPIQLTVIQMALIAGIGLQYKTIEQLEKELNLPQSQLLALFNKLIKKIIDLINSTQETEIGKTFVNSLDAVNMQPLDKSLRQELNELGATIRNQQSEEIDRIMHDRQLSKYAVNGSEEMWKEELKSINDPGIISIPRTLNKRKDVEIESHFDVTKKKPKKKKNKF
;
A
#
# COMPACT_ATOMS: atom_id res chain seq x y z
N VAL A 1 -11.06 37.44 7.00
CA VAL A 1 -10.43 36.64 5.93
C VAL A 1 -9.67 37.59 5.01
N CYS A 2 -8.70 37.09 4.25
CA CYS A 2 -7.93 37.88 3.27
C CYS A 2 -8.01 37.19 1.92
N TYR A 3 -8.17 37.97 0.85
CA TYR A 3 -8.03 37.47 -0.51
C TYR A 3 -6.52 37.38 -0.81
N GLU A 4 -6.09 36.24 -1.33
CA GLU A 4 -4.69 35.99 -1.71
C GLU A 4 -4.66 35.37 -3.12
N GLY A 5 -3.64 35.68 -3.93
CA GLY A 5 -3.47 35.11 -5.27
C GLY A 5 -3.79 36.08 -6.41
N ASP A 6 -4.13 35.54 -7.58
CA ASP A 6 -4.21 36.29 -8.87
C ASP A 6 -2.90 37.04 -9.20
N LEU A 7 -1.77 36.39 -8.91
CA LEU A 7 -0.44 36.98 -9.14
C LEU A 7 -0.04 36.83 -10.61
N SER A 8 0.52 37.89 -11.18
CA SER A 8 1.03 37.86 -12.56
C SER A 8 2.20 36.87 -12.68
N LYS A 9 2.29 36.14 -13.80
CA LYS A 9 3.36 35.13 -14.01
C LYS A 9 4.76 35.71 -13.81
N GLU A 10 4.96 36.95 -14.24
CA GLU A 10 6.24 37.65 -14.13
C GLU A 10 6.63 37.91 -12.68
N THR A 11 5.68 38.27 -11.82
CA THR A 11 5.96 38.50 -10.38
C THR A 11 6.34 37.19 -9.69
N VAL A 12 5.64 36.09 -10.01
CA VAL A 12 5.96 34.77 -9.44
C VAL A 12 7.32 34.25 -9.92
N ALA A 13 7.65 34.44 -11.21
CA ALA A 13 8.94 34.05 -11.76
C ALA A 13 10.11 34.87 -11.20
N ARG A 14 9.94 36.19 -11.04
CA ARG A 14 10.95 37.06 -10.39
C ARG A 14 11.19 36.66 -8.95
N GLN A 15 10.15 36.30 -8.20
CA GLN A 15 10.32 35.82 -6.83
C GLN A 15 11.10 34.50 -6.75
N LEU A 16 10.78 33.52 -7.60
CA LEU A 16 11.46 32.23 -7.52
C LEU A 16 12.95 32.35 -7.87
N THR A 17 13.28 33.25 -8.80
CA THR A 17 14.67 33.51 -9.21
C THR A 17 15.46 34.34 -8.20
N HIS A 18 14.82 35.35 -7.57
CA HIS A 18 15.50 36.28 -6.66
C HIS A 18 15.36 35.90 -5.18
N GLY A 19 14.51 34.93 -4.84
CA GLY A 19 14.26 34.48 -3.47
C GLY A 19 13.60 35.54 -2.56
N GLN A 20 13.19 36.68 -3.11
CA GLN A 20 12.58 37.77 -2.35
C GLN A 20 11.12 37.43 -2.04
N ARG A 21 10.75 37.51 -0.75
CA ARG A 21 9.37 37.37 -0.31
C ARG A 21 8.73 38.76 -0.25
N ASN A 22 7.84 39.03 -1.19
CA ASN A 22 7.05 40.25 -1.13
C ASN A 22 6.05 40.18 0.04
N SER A 23 5.73 41.34 0.62
CA SER A 23 4.74 41.43 1.69
C SER A 23 3.34 41.15 1.13
N GLY A 24 2.59 40.24 1.75
CA GLY A 24 1.29 39.75 1.25
C GLY A 24 1.35 38.29 0.81
N ASP A 25 0.21 37.72 0.42
CA ASP A 25 0.07 36.42 -0.25
C ASP A 25 0.90 35.26 0.34
N LEU A 26 0.77 35.03 1.65
CA LEU A 26 1.59 34.05 2.36
C LEU A 26 1.45 32.63 1.75
N ILE A 27 0.22 32.21 1.44
CA ILE A 27 -0.05 30.85 0.94
C ILE A 27 0.50 30.67 -0.48
N PRO A 28 0.17 31.54 -1.46
CA PRO A 28 0.77 31.49 -2.79
C PRO A 28 2.29 31.43 -2.78
N TRP A 29 2.94 32.29 -1.99
CA TRP A 29 4.40 32.33 -1.92
C TRP A 29 5.00 31.08 -1.30
N THR A 30 4.41 30.58 -0.21
CA THR A 30 4.93 29.40 0.47
C THR A 30 4.80 28.15 -0.40
N ILE A 31 3.68 28.00 -1.11
CA ILE A 31 3.45 26.84 -1.99
C ILE A 31 4.32 26.93 -3.24
N ALA A 32 4.39 28.09 -3.89
CA ALA A 32 5.27 28.30 -5.04
C ALA A 32 6.74 28.00 -4.69
N GLN A 33 7.22 28.42 -3.51
CA GLN A 33 8.57 28.09 -3.05
C GLN A 33 8.73 26.61 -2.69
N THR A 34 7.73 25.99 -2.07
CA THR A 34 7.81 24.61 -1.56
C THR A 34 7.74 23.57 -2.66
N TYR A 35 6.93 23.81 -3.69
CA TYR A 35 6.67 22.90 -4.80
C TYR A 35 7.29 23.36 -6.12
N GLN A 36 7.90 24.56 -6.15
CA GLN A 36 8.48 25.16 -7.34
C GLN A 36 7.46 25.29 -8.49
N ASP A 37 6.20 25.58 -8.14
CA ASP A 37 5.09 25.65 -9.08
C ASP A 37 4.57 27.08 -9.25
N TYR A 38 4.66 27.60 -10.48
CA TYR A 38 4.18 28.92 -10.85
C TYR A 38 2.67 28.98 -11.08
N THR A 39 2.02 27.83 -11.28
CA THR A 39 0.58 27.78 -11.60
C THR A 39 -0.28 28.11 -10.39
N PHE A 40 0.17 27.73 -9.19
CA PHE A 40 -0.55 27.97 -7.96
C PHE A 40 -0.73 29.47 -7.65
N GLY A 41 0.29 30.30 -7.92
CA GLY A 41 0.21 31.74 -7.68
C GLY A 41 -0.84 32.47 -8.52
N LYS A 42 -1.25 31.88 -9.65
CA LYS A 42 -2.31 32.42 -10.51
C LYS A 42 -3.72 32.10 -10.01
N MET A 43 -3.88 31.09 -9.17
CA MET A 43 -5.18 30.76 -8.59
C MET A 43 -5.57 31.82 -7.56
N SER A 44 -6.86 32.14 -7.50
CA SER A 44 -7.38 33.06 -6.50
C SER A 44 -7.87 32.26 -5.29
N GLY A 45 -7.47 32.69 -4.10
CA GLY A 45 -7.75 32.00 -2.86
C GLY A 45 -8.22 32.95 -1.76
N VAL A 46 -8.85 32.37 -0.74
CA VAL A 46 -9.16 33.10 0.49
C VAL A 46 -8.44 32.45 1.66
N ARG A 47 -7.63 33.25 2.35
CA ARG A 47 -6.97 32.85 3.59
C ARG A 47 -7.81 33.24 4.80
N ILE A 48 -8.11 32.24 5.62
CA ILE A 48 -8.67 32.44 6.96
C ILE A 48 -7.50 32.78 7.89
N ILE A 49 -7.35 34.07 8.22
CA ILE A 49 -6.29 34.56 9.10
C ILE A 49 -6.57 34.16 10.56
N ARG A 50 -7.80 34.38 11.02
CA ARG A 50 -8.22 34.09 12.39
C ARG A 50 -9.63 33.52 12.39
N LEU A 51 -9.84 32.53 13.23
CA LEU A 51 -11.15 32.03 13.64
C LEU A 51 -11.27 32.28 15.14
N ALA A 52 -12.29 33.02 15.54
CA ALA A 52 -12.54 33.34 16.95
C ALA A 52 -13.86 32.72 17.38
N THR A 53 -13.82 31.91 18.43
CA THR A 53 -15.00 31.40 19.13
C THR A 53 -14.84 31.73 20.61
N HIS A 54 -15.90 32.22 21.24
CA HIS A 54 -15.88 32.52 22.67
C HIS A 54 -15.48 31.27 23.48
N PRO A 55 -14.58 31.37 24.49
CA PRO A 55 -14.10 30.23 25.27
C PRO A 55 -15.21 29.35 25.83
N ASP A 56 -16.26 29.95 26.38
CA ASP A 56 -17.37 29.23 27.02
C ASP A 56 -18.23 28.42 26.03
N TYR A 57 -18.24 28.80 24.75
CA TYR A 57 -19.01 28.14 23.70
C TYR A 57 -18.14 27.30 22.77
N GLN A 58 -16.90 27.01 23.18
CA GLN A 58 -16.06 26.05 22.48
C GLN A 58 -16.74 24.66 22.48
N ARG A 59 -16.49 23.87 21.44
CA ARG A 59 -17.06 22.51 21.23
C ARG A 59 -18.56 22.43 20.92
N MET A 60 -19.33 23.53 20.99
CA MET A 60 -20.72 23.57 20.53
C MET A 60 -20.88 23.63 18.99
N GLY A 61 -19.77 23.71 18.25
CA GLY A 61 -19.77 23.62 16.79
C GLY A 61 -19.97 24.94 16.04
N TYR A 62 -20.03 26.08 16.74
CA TYR A 62 -20.13 27.41 16.10
C TYR A 62 -19.00 27.68 15.10
N GLY A 63 -17.76 27.29 15.42
CA GLY A 63 -16.63 27.42 14.50
C GLY A 63 -16.82 26.60 13.22
N THR A 64 -17.24 25.34 13.35
CA THR A 64 -17.55 24.48 12.19
C THR A 64 -18.69 25.07 11.36
N ARG A 65 -19.74 25.58 12.00
CA ARG A 65 -20.86 26.23 11.32
C ARG A 65 -20.42 27.48 10.55
N ALA A 66 -19.56 28.32 11.14
CA ALA A 66 -19.01 29.50 10.48
C ALA A 66 -18.23 29.14 9.22
N ILE A 67 -17.38 28.11 9.28
CA ILE A 67 -16.63 27.62 8.12
C ILE A 67 -17.56 27.05 7.04
N GLN A 68 -18.58 26.29 7.42
CA GLN A 68 -19.57 25.77 6.46
C GLN A 68 -20.37 26.88 5.77
N LEU A 69 -20.76 27.94 6.49
CA LEU A 69 -21.46 29.08 5.90
C LEU A 69 -20.53 29.88 4.97
N LEU A 70 -19.28 30.06 5.36
CA LEU A 70 -18.25 30.69 4.53
C LEU A 70 -18.01 29.89 3.24
N GLU A 71 -17.94 28.57 3.33
CA GLU A 71 -17.83 27.69 2.16
C GLU A 71 -19.05 27.83 1.24
N LYS A 72 -20.27 27.79 1.79
CA LYS A 72 -21.52 27.99 1.02
C LYS A 72 -21.58 29.35 0.35
N TYR A 73 -21.09 30.39 1.02
CA TYR A 73 -21.01 31.74 0.47
C TYR A 73 -20.11 31.77 -0.76
N PHE A 74 -18.89 31.22 -0.68
CA PHE A 74 -17.97 31.21 -1.81
C PHE A 74 -18.33 30.21 -2.92
N GLN A 75 -19.13 29.17 -2.61
CA GLN A 75 -19.76 28.31 -3.61
C GLN A 75 -20.93 28.99 -4.34
N GLY A 76 -21.34 30.20 -3.95
CA GLY A 76 -22.48 30.91 -4.54
C GLY A 76 -23.85 30.29 -4.18
N ARG A 77 -23.92 29.44 -3.14
CA ARG A 77 -25.16 28.76 -2.74
C ARG A 77 -26.07 29.62 -1.84
N ILE A 78 -25.55 30.74 -1.33
CA ILE A 78 -26.35 31.71 -0.56
C ILE A 78 -26.95 32.69 -1.57
N ILE A 79 -28.01 32.24 -2.23
CA ILE A 79 -28.75 33.03 -3.21
C ILE A 79 -29.75 33.89 -2.45
N ASN A 80 -29.81 35.17 -2.79
CA ASN A 80 -30.87 36.05 -2.31
C ASN A 80 -32.16 35.73 -3.09
N LEU A 81 -33.14 35.09 -2.46
CA LEU A 81 -34.43 34.82 -3.09
C LEU A 81 -35.21 36.12 -3.38
N ASP A 82 -34.91 37.21 -2.67
CA ASP A 82 -35.54 38.52 -2.84
C ASP A 82 -35.04 39.28 -4.09
N GLU A 83 -34.05 38.77 -4.84
CA GLU A 83 -33.54 39.41 -6.06
C GLU A 83 -34.48 39.21 -7.27
N PHE A 84 -35.37 38.21 -7.26
CA PHE A 84 -36.36 38.01 -8.34
C PHE A 84 -37.47 39.07 -8.35
N ASP A 85 -37.74 39.73 -7.23
CA ASP A 85 -38.81 40.73 -7.12
C ASP A 85 -38.34 42.18 -7.34
N LYS A 86 -37.03 42.43 -7.49
CA LYS A 86 -36.46 43.80 -7.59
C LYS A 86 -35.89 44.18 -8.96
N GLN A 87 -36.34 43.55 -10.04
CA GLN A 87 -36.02 44.02 -11.41
C GLN A 87 -36.86 45.22 -11.88
N LYS A 88 -37.62 45.89 -11.00
CA LYS A 88 -38.32 47.16 -11.30
C LYS A 88 -38.23 48.17 -10.16
N SER A 89 -37.07 48.79 -9.96
CA SER A 89 -36.95 50.19 -9.52
C SER A 89 -35.46 50.61 -9.42
N PRO A 90 -35.15 51.90 -9.64
CA PRO A 90 -33.93 52.36 -10.29
C PRO A 90 -32.76 52.53 -9.31
N SER A 91 -31.54 52.44 -9.87
CA SER A 91 -30.30 53.10 -9.41
C SER A 91 -30.17 53.33 -7.91
N SER A 92 -29.40 52.46 -7.26
CA SER A 92 -28.66 52.82 -6.04
C SER A 92 -28.00 54.20 -6.25
N PRO A 93 -28.21 55.19 -5.36
CA PRO A 93 -27.45 56.42 -5.43
C PRO A 93 -25.97 56.06 -5.21
N THR A 94 -25.15 56.64 -6.08
CA THR A 94 -23.70 56.63 -6.07
C THR A 94 -23.17 56.77 -4.64
N ALA A 95 -22.39 55.80 -4.19
CA ALA A 95 -21.75 55.78 -2.88
C ALA A 95 -20.50 56.70 -2.79
N ASP A 96 -20.48 57.79 -3.55
CA ASP A 96 -19.35 58.70 -3.66
C ASP A 96 -19.83 60.14 -3.42
N GLN A 97 -19.94 60.52 -2.14
CA GLN A 97 -19.78 61.88 -1.61
C GLN A 97 -20.09 61.85 -0.11
N VAL A 98 -19.09 61.48 0.69
CA VAL A 98 -19.04 61.93 2.08
C VAL A 98 -18.50 63.36 2.03
N GLU A 99 -19.33 64.35 2.34
CA GLU A 99 -18.83 65.69 2.64
C GLU A 99 -18.00 65.57 3.94
N ILE A 100 -16.68 65.53 3.77
CA ILE A 100 -15.73 65.73 4.87
C ILE A 100 -15.79 67.23 5.16
N ILE A 101 -16.47 67.59 6.26
CA ILE A 101 -16.39 68.95 6.80
C ILE A 101 -15.02 69.02 7.50
N ASP A 102 -14.13 69.88 7.05
CA ASP A 102 -12.85 70.15 7.72
C ASP A 102 -13.11 70.72 9.12
N ASP A 103 -12.51 70.12 10.15
CA ASP A 103 -12.71 70.42 11.58
C ASP A 103 -12.20 71.82 12.01
N ASP A 104 -11.57 72.58 11.12
CA ASP A 104 -10.90 73.84 11.45
C ASP A 104 -11.83 75.08 11.53
N ASP A 105 -13.09 74.99 11.08
CA ASP A 105 -14.02 76.14 10.99
C ASP A 105 -15.23 76.11 11.96
N LEU A 106 -15.26 75.21 12.96
CA LEU A 106 -16.37 75.11 13.91
C LEU A 106 -16.01 75.67 15.31
N PRO A 107 -16.68 76.72 15.82
CA PRO A 107 -16.48 77.18 17.18
C PRO A 107 -16.96 76.12 18.18
N LEU A 108 -16.03 75.65 19.03
CA LEU A 108 -16.09 74.54 20.01
C LEU A 108 -17.35 74.45 20.92
N LEU A 109 -18.23 75.45 20.92
CA LEU A 109 -19.38 75.58 21.82
C LEU A 109 -20.75 75.46 21.12
N LYS A 110 -20.79 75.10 19.83
CA LYS A 110 -22.04 74.89 19.06
C LYS A 110 -22.06 73.56 18.29
N GLU A 111 -21.61 72.48 18.91
CA GLU A 111 -21.73 71.15 18.31
C GLU A 111 -23.17 70.63 18.48
N GLU A 112 -24.01 70.82 17.46
CA GLU A 112 -25.33 70.15 17.39
C GLU A 112 -25.13 68.70 16.93
N LEU A 113 -25.37 67.73 17.81
CA LEU A 113 -25.37 66.30 17.49
C LEU A 113 -26.49 65.96 16.49
N ARG A 114 -26.24 66.18 15.19
CA ARG A 114 -27.11 65.70 14.12
C ARG A 114 -26.67 64.29 13.70
N PRO A 115 -27.60 63.35 13.49
CA PRO A 115 -27.23 62.03 12.97
C PRO A 115 -26.58 62.19 11.59
N ARG A 116 -25.34 61.73 11.45
CA ARG A 116 -24.55 61.78 10.20
C ARG A 116 -25.36 61.13 9.07
N GLN A 117 -25.72 61.91 8.05
CA GLN A 117 -26.48 61.43 6.89
C GLN A 117 -25.52 60.74 5.90
N GLY A 118 -25.94 59.61 5.30
CA GLY A 118 -25.16 58.91 4.26
C GLY A 118 -24.14 57.87 4.76
N LEU A 119 -24.12 57.51 6.05
CA LEU A 119 -23.25 56.43 6.54
C LEU A 119 -23.71 55.06 5.98
N PRO A 120 -22.80 54.22 5.46
CA PRO A 120 -23.14 52.86 5.10
C PRO A 120 -23.59 52.08 6.35
N PRO A 121 -24.50 51.11 6.20
CA PRO A 121 -24.98 50.32 7.33
C PRO A 121 -23.82 49.52 7.95
N LEU A 122 -23.77 49.46 9.29
CA LEU A 122 -22.75 48.71 10.02
C LEU A 122 -22.73 47.22 9.63
N LEU A 123 -23.91 46.66 9.37
CA LEU A 123 -24.09 45.28 8.96
C LEU A 123 -24.82 45.24 7.63
N GLN A 124 -24.26 44.47 6.69
CA GLN A 124 -24.90 44.12 5.44
C GLN A 124 -25.25 42.63 5.47
N LYS A 125 -26.39 42.24 4.90
CA LYS A 125 -26.73 40.81 4.80
C LYS A 125 -25.73 40.13 3.86
N LEU A 126 -25.26 38.95 4.25
CA LEU A 126 -24.32 38.18 3.45
C LEU A 126 -24.88 37.81 2.06
N SER A 127 -26.20 37.63 1.96
CA SER A 127 -26.90 37.34 0.70
C SER A 127 -26.91 38.53 -0.29
N GLU A 128 -26.78 39.76 0.20
CA GLU A 128 -26.81 40.97 -0.64
C GLU A 128 -25.42 41.32 -1.19
N ARG A 129 -24.37 40.70 -0.64
CA ARG A 129 -23.00 40.93 -1.09
C ARG A 129 -22.70 40.04 -2.30
N ARG A 130 -22.42 40.68 -3.44
CA ARG A 130 -21.97 39.99 -4.64
C ARG A 130 -20.53 39.51 -4.50
N LEU A 131 -20.27 38.29 -4.97
CA LEU A 131 -18.93 37.77 -5.13
C LEU A 131 -18.25 38.53 -6.27
N THR A 132 -17.21 39.29 -5.94
CA THR A 132 -16.47 40.09 -6.93
C THR A 132 -15.46 39.25 -7.71
N HIS A 133 -14.98 38.14 -7.13
CA HIS A 133 -13.97 37.26 -7.72
C HIS A 133 -14.36 35.79 -7.50
N ALA A 134 -14.12 34.96 -8.52
CA ALA A 134 -14.18 33.51 -8.37
C ALA A 134 -12.98 33.06 -7.51
N ILE A 135 -13.21 32.12 -6.61
CA ILE A 135 -12.19 31.65 -5.67
C ILE A 135 -12.05 30.14 -5.85
N ASP A 136 -10.81 29.69 -6.00
CA ASP A 136 -10.48 28.30 -6.26
C ASP A 136 -10.30 27.52 -4.96
N TYR A 137 -9.68 28.14 -3.94
CA TYR A 137 -9.31 27.48 -2.69
C TYR A 137 -9.54 28.34 -1.43
N LEU A 138 -9.74 27.64 -0.32
CA LEU A 138 -9.70 28.18 1.04
C LEU A 138 -8.43 27.68 1.73
N GLY A 139 -7.70 28.60 2.35
CA GLY A 139 -6.46 28.29 3.04
C GLY A 139 -6.45 28.75 4.50
N VAL A 140 -5.76 28.01 5.35
CA VAL A 140 -5.48 28.38 6.74
C VAL A 140 -3.99 28.31 7.01
N SER A 141 -3.49 29.22 7.83
CA SER A 141 -2.12 29.17 8.35
C SER A 141 -2.17 29.40 9.85
N TYR A 142 -1.74 28.41 10.64
CA TYR A 142 -1.84 28.43 12.09
C TYR A 142 -0.66 27.68 12.74
N GLY A 143 -0.43 27.93 14.03
CA GLY A 143 0.52 27.16 14.84
C GLY A 143 -0.04 25.78 15.17
N LEU A 144 0.72 24.73 14.86
CA LEU A 144 0.23 23.36 14.86
C LEU A 144 -0.04 22.86 16.30
N SER A 145 -1.32 22.68 16.62
CA SER A 145 -1.78 22.05 17.86
C SER A 145 -2.73 20.87 17.58
N SER A 146 -2.82 19.91 18.51
CA SER A 146 -3.66 18.70 18.34
C SER A 146 -5.15 19.04 18.15
N ASP A 147 -5.65 20.04 18.87
CA ASP A 147 -7.05 20.44 18.83
C ASP A 147 -7.41 21.17 17.53
N LEU A 148 -6.55 22.09 17.08
CA LEU A 148 -6.75 22.77 15.80
C LEU A 148 -6.60 21.80 14.62
N LEU A 149 -5.63 20.88 14.67
CA LEU A 149 -5.46 19.87 13.63
C LEU A 149 -6.72 18.99 13.48
N LYS A 150 -7.30 18.52 14.61
CA LYS A 150 -8.56 17.77 14.60
C LYS A 150 -9.72 18.61 14.07
N PHE A 151 -9.80 19.89 14.45
CA PHE A 151 -10.83 20.80 13.97
C PHE A 151 -10.77 20.99 12.45
N TRP A 152 -9.60 21.30 11.90
CA TRP A 152 -9.42 21.52 10.46
C TRP A 152 -9.62 20.23 9.66
N LYS A 153 -9.13 19.09 10.17
CA LYS A 153 -9.40 17.76 9.60
C LYS A 153 -10.90 17.46 9.54
N LYS A 154 -11.66 17.76 10.61
CA LYS A 154 -13.13 17.59 10.64
C LYS A 154 -13.83 18.46 9.59
N ASN A 155 -13.27 19.62 9.26
CA ASN A 155 -13.79 20.53 8.23
C ASN A 155 -13.26 20.20 6.81
N GLN A 156 -12.57 19.07 6.62
CA GLN A 156 -12.03 18.60 5.34
C GLN A 156 -10.92 19.49 4.75
N PHE A 157 -10.10 20.13 5.60
CA PHE A 157 -8.88 20.79 5.16
C PHE A 157 -7.72 19.79 5.13
N LEU A 158 -6.89 19.85 4.09
CA LEU A 158 -5.73 19.01 3.89
C LEU A 158 -4.43 19.76 4.21
N PRO A 159 -3.50 19.17 4.99
CA PRO A 159 -2.20 19.76 5.22
C PRO A 159 -1.34 19.67 3.97
N ILE A 160 -0.76 20.80 3.57
CA ILE A 160 0.11 20.91 2.39
C ILE A 160 1.53 21.27 2.81
N TYR A 161 1.67 22.08 3.85
CA TYR A 161 2.96 22.54 4.29
C TYR A 161 3.06 22.55 5.80
N LEU A 162 4.22 22.12 6.28
CA LEU A 162 4.62 22.24 7.67
C LEU A 162 6.03 22.80 7.72
N ARG A 163 6.19 23.95 8.39
CA ARG A 163 7.49 24.57 8.60
C ARG A 163 8.34 23.67 9.51
N GLN A 164 9.62 23.48 9.18
CA GLN A 164 10.54 22.69 10.01
C GLN A 164 11.06 23.47 11.21
N THR A 165 11.18 24.78 11.12
CA THR A 165 11.56 25.63 12.26
C THR A 165 10.33 26.04 13.04
N ALA A 166 10.38 25.82 14.36
CA ALA A 166 9.40 26.35 15.28
C ALA A 166 9.48 27.89 15.29
N SER A 167 8.36 28.55 15.56
CA SER A 167 8.38 29.99 15.79
C SER A 167 9.02 30.30 17.14
N ASP A 168 9.94 31.28 17.17
CA ASP A 168 10.63 31.67 18.40
C ASP A 168 9.69 32.20 19.48
N LEU A 169 8.53 32.75 19.10
CA LEU A 169 7.56 33.34 20.02
C LEU A 169 6.69 32.31 20.72
N THR A 170 6.21 31.29 20.00
CA THR A 170 5.24 30.31 20.52
C THR A 170 5.79 28.91 20.69
N GLY A 171 6.96 28.62 20.10
CA GLY A 171 7.49 27.25 20.01
C GLY A 171 6.68 26.33 19.08
N GLU A 172 5.64 26.84 18.42
CA GLU A 172 4.77 26.06 17.54
C GLU A 172 5.28 26.06 16.10
N TYR A 173 5.01 24.97 15.39
CA TYR A 173 5.34 24.84 13.98
C TYR A 173 4.20 25.40 13.13
N SER A 174 4.51 26.30 12.19
CA SER A 174 3.49 26.85 11.30
C SER A 174 3.03 25.79 10.29
N CYS A 175 1.74 25.49 10.27
CA CYS A 175 1.10 24.57 9.33
C CYS A 175 0.17 25.34 8.38
N ILE A 176 0.23 25.00 7.09
CA ILE A 176 -0.71 25.47 6.08
C ILE A 176 -1.57 24.29 5.65
N MET A 177 -2.89 24.49 5.72
CA MET A 177 -3.86 23.53 5.20
C MET A 177 -4.78 24.21 4.20
N LEU A 178 -5.12 23.51 3.11
CA LEU A 178 -6.03 24.01 2.09
C LEU A 178 -7.27 23.12 1.94
N LYS A 179 -8.32 23.71 1.40
CA LYS A 179 -9.55 23.05 0.98
C LYS A 179 -10.00 23.65 -0.35
N THR A 180 -10.45 22.82 -1.29
CA THR A 180 -11.05 23.31 -2.53
C THR A 180 -12.50 23.71 -2.30
N ILE A 181 -12.94 24.79 -2.95
CA ILE A 181 -14.33 25.27 -2.85
C ILE A 181 -15.24 24.45 -3.77
N HIS A 182 -14.71 24.06 -4.92
CA HIS A 182 -15.36 23.22 -5.90
C HIS A 182 -15.21 21.74 -5.58
N ALA A 183 -16.05 20.90 -6.20
CA ALA A 183 -16.07 19.47 -5.99
C ALA A 183 -14.68 18.84 -6.21
N ALA A 184 -14.35 17.81 -5.43
CA ALA A 184 -13.04 17.16 -5.40
C ALA A 184 -12.53 16.74 -6.80
N ASP A 185 -13.45 16.35 -7.70
CA ASP A 185 -13.13 15.94 -9.08
C ASP A 185 -12.54 17.08 -9.93
N GLN A 186 -12.79 18.34 -9.57
CA GLN A 186 -12.33 19.52 -10.32
C GLN A 186 -10.93 19.99 -9.90
N ALA A 187 -10.35 19.43 -8.83
CA ALA A 187 -9.08 19.90 -8.27
C ALA A 187 -8.08 18.76 -7.98
N PRO A 188 -7.63 18.01 -9.01
CA PRO A 188 -6.62 16.95 -8.83
C PRO A 188 -5.28 17.49 -8.32
N TRP A 189 -4.99 18.77 -8.55
CA TRP A 189 -3.77 19.43 -8.09
C TRP A 189 -3.61 19.39 -6.56
N LEU A 190 -4.70 19.52 -5.80
CA LEU A 190 -4.67 19.52 -4.34
C LEU A 190 -4.21 18.14 -3.83
N PHE A 191 -4.69 17.09 -4.48
CA PHE A 191 -4.28 15.73 -4.18
C PHE A 191 -2.81 15.48 -4.51
N SER A 192 -2.32 15.95 -5.66
CA SER A 192 -0.90 15.86 -6.01
C SER A 192 0.01 16.53 -4.97
N TYR A 193 -0.35 17.73 -4.51
CA TYR A 193 0.41 18.40 -3.44
C TYR A 193 0.35 17.66 -2.11
N TYR A 194 -0.81 17.09 -1.77
CA TYR A 194 -0.97 16.28 -0.56
C TYR A 194 -0.14 14.99 -0.62
N GLN A 195 -0.08 14.32 -1.77
CA GLN A 195 0.76 13.14 -1.98
C GLN A 195 2.25 13.46 -1.78
N ASP A 196 2.73 14.56 -2.37
CA ASP A 196 4.12 15.00 -2.17
C ASP A 196 4.38 15.43 -0.72
N PHE A 197 3.45 16.17 -0.10
CA PHE A 197 3.52 16.51 1.32
C PHE A 197 3.63 15.26 2.19
N ARG A 198 2.81 14.24 1.92
CA ARG A 198 2.82 12.96 2.63
C ARG A 198 4.16 12.25 2.47
N ARG A 199 4.72 12.19 1.26
CA ARG A 199 6.05 11.61 1.03
C ARG A 199 7.14 12.35 1.80
N ARG A 200 7.10 13.68 1.79
CA ARG A 200 8.08 14.53 2.48
C ARG A 200 7.97 14.43 4.00
N ILE A 201 6.76 14.50 4.55
CA ILE A 201 6.55 14.49 6.00
C ILE A 201 6.98 13.16 6.61
N ILE A 202 6.74 12.04 5.91
CA ILE A 202 7.20 10.70 6.31
C ILE A 202 8.73 10.68 6.53
N SER A 203 9.49 11.31 5.64
CA SER A 203 10.94 11.43 5.78
C SER A 203 11.36 12.44 6.84
N LEU A 204 10.53 13.45 7.13
CA LEU A 204 10.85 14.52 8.08
C LEU A 204 10.51 14.17 9.54
N PHE A 205 9.68 13.15 9.80
CA PHE A 205 9.29 12.74 11.16
C PHE A 205 10.46 12.36 12.07
N GLY A 206 11.55 11.84 11.51
CA GLY A 206 12.75 11.46 12.27
C GLY A 206 13.64 12.64 12.69
N TYR A 207 13.43 13.82 12.13
CA TYR A 207 14.22 15.03 12.41
C TYR A 207 13.54 15.87 13.50
N GLN A 208 13.25 17.13 13.18
CA GLN A 208 12.69 18.12 14.12
C GLN A 208 11.27 17.75 14.61
N PHE A 209 10.58 16.86 13.89
CA PHE A 209 9.22 16.40 14.22
C PHE A 209 9.19 15.14 15.10
N ARG A 210 10.35 14.67 15.58
CA ARG A 210 10.45 13.58 16.57
C ARG A 210 9.72 13.91 17.86
N MET A 211 9.61 15.19 18.21
CA MET A 211 8.94 15.68 19.43
C MET A 211 7.41 15.52 19.40
N PHE A 212 6.80 15.30 18.23
CA PHE A 212 5.35 15.16 18.14
C PHE A 212 4.86 13.86 18.73
N THR A 213 3.67 13.88 19.32
CA THR A 213 3.02 12.65 19.80
C THR A 213 2.60 11.77 18.63
N PRO A 214 2.62 10.44 18.75
CA PRO A 214 2.21 9.51 17.70
C PRO A 214 0.79 9.78 17.22
N GLY A 215 -0.13 10.17 18.12
CA GLY A 215 -1.49 10.55 17.74
C GLY A 215 -1.57 11.79 16.84
N MET A 216 -0.65 12.74 17.00
CA MET A 216 -0.55 13.93 16.15
C MET A 216 0.00 13.56 14.77
N VAL A 217 1.03 12.71 14.71
CA VAL A 217 1.58 12.16 13.47
C VAL A 217 0.50 11.41 12.68
N LEU A 218 -0.28 10.56 13.33
CA LEU A 218 -1.40 9.87 12.69
C LEU A 218 -2.42 10.86 12.12
N ASN A 219 -2.74 11.94 12.83
CA ASN A 219 -3.69 12.94 12.33
C ASN A 219 -3.16 13.77 11.15
N LEU A 220 -1.84 13.92 11.02
CA LEU A 220 -1.21 14.56 9.87
C LEU A 220 -1.20 13.63 8.64
N ILE A 221 -0.88 12.35 8.83
CA ILE A 221 -0.78 11.38 7.71
C ILE A 221 -2.15 10.85 7.28
N GLN A 222 -3.07 10.59 8.21
CA GLN A 222 -4.37 10.00 7.91
C GLN A 222 -5.41 11.10 7.75
N GLN A 223 -5.46 11.72 6.58
CA GLN A 223 -6.54 12.61 6.17
C GLN A 223 -7.39 11.86 5.13
N GLY A 224 -8.64 11.57 5.48
CA GLY A 224 -9.54 10.79 4.63
C GLY A 224 -10.18 11.62 3.53
N VAL A 225 -10.78 10.88 2.58
CA VAL A 225 -11.66 11.29 1.46
C VAL A 225 -10.98 11.58 0.11
N PHE A 226 -9.86 10.94 -0.21
CA PHE A 226 -9.37 10.94 -1.60
C PHE A 226 -9.03 9.53 -2.08
N PRO A 227 -9.28 9.21 -3.36
CA PRO A 227 -8.97 7.91 -3.92
C PRO A 227 -7.46 7.71 -3.87
N GLU A 228 -7.01 6.99 -2.85
CA GLU A 228 -5.61 6.61 -2.74
C GLU A 228 -5.28 5.71 -3.93
N ILE A 229 -4.34 6.15 -4.76
CA ILE A 229 -3.76 5.31 -5.81
C ILE A 229 -3.06 4.17 -5.08
N LYS A 230 -3.73 3.03 -4.95
CA LYS A 230 -3.14 1.80 -4.45
C LYS A 230 -2.32 1.23 -5.60
N GLU A 231 -1.05 1.60 -5.67
CA GLU A 231 -0.10 0.82 -6.45
C GLU A 231 -0.16 -0.63 -5.94
N PRO A 232 -0.27 -1.63 -6.83
CA PRO A 232 -0.36 -3.01 -6.39
C PRO A 232 0.90 -3.38 -5.60
N PHE A 233 0.71 -4.05 -4.48
CA PHE A 233 1.81 -4.64 -3.73
C PHE A 233 2.31 -5.87 -4.50
N THR A 234 3.38 -5.69 -5.25
CA THR A 234 3.98 -6.70 -6.12
C THR A 234 5.21 -7.30 -5.44
N ALA A 235 5.50 -8.58 -5.69
CA ALA A 235 6.68 -9.24 -5.13
C ALA A 235 8.01 -8.64 -5.64
N SER A 236 8.07 -8.08 -6.85
CA SER A 236 9.21 -7.26 -7.28
C SER A 236 9.51 -6.09 -6.34
N LEU A 237 8.48 -5.46 -5.73
CA LEU A 237 8.69 -4.41 -4.73
C LEU A 237 9.30 -4.99 -3.44
N ILE A 238 8.93 -6.22 -3.07
CA ILE A 238 9.47 -6.93 -1.91
C ILE A 238 10.95 -7.21 -2.13
N GLU A 239 11.32 -7.77 -3.29
CA GLU A 239 12.72 -8.06 -3.65
C GLU A 239 13.59 -6.80 -3.71
N GLN A 240 13.03 -5.67 -4.13
CA GLN A 240 13.72 -4.38 -4.12
C GLN A 240 13.92 -3.79 -2.73
N SER A 241 13.07 -4.15 -1.76
CA SER A 241 13.04 -3.52 -0.43
C SER A 241 13.63 -4.39 0.68
N PHE A 242 13.62 -5.72 0.53
CA PHE A 242 14.08 -6.67 1.53
C PHE A 242 14.92 -7.78 0.89
N THR A 243 15.97 -8.21 1.59
CA THR A 243 16.70 -9.42 1.24
C THR A 243 16.03 -10.66 1.87
N ASP A 244 16.32 -11.85 1.35
CA ASP A 244 15.84 -13.11 1.94
C ASP A 244 16.26 -13.27 3.42
N TYR A 245 17.44 -12.74 3.79
CA TYR A 245 17.91 -12.75 5.16
C TYR A 245 17.06 -11.86 6.06
N ASP A 246 16.60 -10.72 5.55
CA ASP A 246 15.73 -9.80 6.28
C ASP A 246 14.36 -10.43 6.53
N LEU A 247 13.81 -11.14 5.55
CA LEU A 247 12.56 -11.89 5.71
C LEU A 247 12.70 -12.98 6.79
N ARG A 248 13.81 -13.74 6.78
CA ARG A 248 14.09 -14.75 7.83
C ARG A 248 14.24 -14.13 9.22
N ARG A 249 14.84 -12.94 9.34
CA ARG A 249 14.96 -12.20 10.62
C ARG A 249 13.59 -11.79 11.13
N LEU A 250 12.74 -11.24 10.26
CA LEU A 250 11.36 -10.89 10.60
C LEU A 250 10.56 -12.13 11.05
N GLU A 251 10.72 -13.27 10.38
CA GLU A 251 10.07 -14.53 10.79
C GLU A 251 10.58 -15.05 12.14
N SER A 252 11.88 -14.94 12.38
CA SER A 252 12.48 -15.37 13.66
C SER A 252 11.96 -14.52 14.83
N TYR A 253 11.73 -13.22 14.59
CA TYR A 253 11.09 -12.34 15.57
C TYR A 253 9.62 -12.71 15.84
N THR A 254 8.82 -13.00 14.81
CA THR A 254 7.41 -13.37 15.02
C THR A 254 7.24 -14.72 15.74
N ARG A 255 8.23 -15.60 15.63
CA ARG A 255 8.33 -16.84 16.41
C ARG A 255 8.85 -16.64 17.84
N ASN A 256 9.09 -15.39 18.26
CA ASN A 256 9.67 -15.01 19.56
C ASN A 256 11.04 -15.65 19.84
N LEU A 257 11.83 -15.94 18.80
CA LEU A 257 13.18 -16.52 18.94
C LEU A 257 14.25 -15.45 19.17
N VAL A 258 13.93 -14.20 18.87
CA VAL A 258 14.87 -13.08 18.80
C VAL A 258 14.23 -11.82 19.38
N ASP A 259 15.05 -10.97 19.99
CA ASP A 259 14.66 -9.64 20.46
C ASP A 259 14.34 -8.66 19.31
N TYR A 260 13.51 -7.66 19.62
CA TYR A 260 13.10 -6.66 18.63
C TYR A 260 14.26 -5.83 18.05
N HIS A 261 15.38 -5.73 18.75
CA HIS A 261 16.57 -5.00 18.30
C HIS A 261 17.12 -5.55 16.97
N LEU A 262 16.97 -6.85 16.71
CA LEU A 262 17.42 -7.45 15.45
C LEU A 262 16.56 -7.03 14.25
N ILE A 263 15.41 -6.41 14.42
CA ILE A 263 14.57 -6.00 13.28
C ILE A 263 14.43 -4.48 13.16
N LEU A 264 15.05 -3.71 14.07
CA LEU A 264 14.91 -2.25 14.14
C LEU A 264 15.34 -1.53 12.85
N ASP A 265 16.36 -2.03 12.17
CA ASP A 265 16.84 -1.54 10.87
C ASP A 265 15.80 -1.69 9.75
N LEU A 266 14.92 -2.69 9.84
CA LEU A 266 13.89 -2.99 8.84
C LEU A 266 12.60 -2.18 9.05
N ILE A 267 12.34 -1.73 10.28
CA ILE A 267 11.09 -1.04 10.64
C ILE A 267 10.87 0.26 9.88
N PRO A 268 11.88 1.13 9.66
CA PRO A 268 11.68 2.35 8.88
C PRO A 268 11.21 2.07 7.45
N THR A 269 11.72 1.01 6.82
CA THR A 269 11.30 0.60 5.47
C THR A 269 9.84 0.11 5.49
N LEU A 270 9.48 -0.74 6.44
CA LEU A 270 8.10 -1.19 6.64
C LEU A 270 7.13 -0.05 6.92
N ALA A 271 7.52 0.89 7.78
CA ALA A 271 6.73 2.07 8.11
C ALA A 271 6.52 2.96 6.88
N ARG A 272 7.56 3.20 6.07
CA ARG A 272 7.44 3.95 4.81
C ARG A 272 6.48 3.26 3.84
N LEU A 273 6.60 1.94 3.64
CA LEU A 273 5.73 1.20 2.75
C LEU A 273 4.26 1.21 3.22
N PHE A 274 4.03 1.12 4.53
CA PHE A 274 2.69 1.21 5.12
C PHE A 274 2.10 2.61 4.93
N TYR A 275 2.83 3.66 5.32
CA TYR A 275 2.34 5.03 5.23
C TYR A 275 2.39 5.62 3.83
N LEU A 276 2.94 4.95 2.83
CA LEU A 276 2.77 5.29 1.41
C LEU A 276 1.65 4.48 0.74
N ASN A 277 0.83 3.75 1.52
CA ASN A 277 -0.26 2.88 1.05
C ASN A 277 0.19 1.78 0.09
N ARG A 278 1.45 1.39 0.13
CA ARG A 278 1.95 0.26 -0.65
C ARG A 278 1.64 -1.07 0.03
N LEU A 279 1.44 -1.07 1.36
CA LEU A 279 0.99 -2.26 2.10
C LEU A 279 -0.53 -2.22 2.32
N PRO A 280 -1.31 -3.13 1.72
CA PRO A 280 -2.77 -3.17 1.89
C PRO A 280 -3.15 -3.88 3.19
N ILE A 281 -2.69 -3.37 4.34
CA ILE A 281 -2.94 -3.95 5.67
C ILE A 281 -3.82 -3.01 6.49
N GLN A 282 -4.80 -3.59 7.18
CA GLN A 282 -5.58 -2.87 8.19
C GLN A 282 -4.96 -3.05 9.59
N LEU A 283 -4.46 -1.95 10.14
CA LEU A 283 -3.88 -1.89 11.47
C LEU A 283 -4.81 -1.14 12.44
N THR A 284 -4.76 -1.52 13.71
CA THR A 284 -5.46 -0.77 14.77
C THR A 284 -4.78 0.58 15.00
N VAL A 285 -5.50 1.56 15.55
CA VAL A 285 -4.96 2.92 15.80
C VAL A 285 -3.67 2.87 16.63
N ILE A 286 -3.61 1.99 17.63
CA ILE A 286 -2.41 1.81 18.47
C ILE A 286 -1.27 1.17 17.68
N GLN A 287 -1.55 0.16 16.84
CA GLN A 287 -0.53 -0.44 15.96
C GLN A 287 0.03 0.58 14.95
N MET A 288 -0.82 1.47 14.42
CA MET A 288 -0.39 2.57 13.56
C MET A 288 0.48 3.56 14.36
N ALA A 289 0.07 3.95 15.56
CA ALA A 289 0.88 4.82 16.41
C ALA A 289 2.27 4.22 16.70
N LEU A 290 2.34 2.90 16.94
CA LEU A 290 3.58 2.18 17.18
C LEU A 290 4.51 2.16 15.96
N ILE A 291 4.00 1.82 14.77
CA ILE A 291 4.84 1.78 13.56
C ILE A 291 5.32 3.17 13.15
N ALA A 292 4.51 4.22 13.37
CA ALA A 292 4.96 5.62 13.22
C ALA A 292 6.03 5.99 14.25
N GLY A 293 5.81 5.68 15.53
CA GLY A 293 6.72 6.03 16.61
C GLY A 293 8.10 5.39 16.48
N ILE A 294 8.14 4.08 16.23
CA ILE A 294 9.40 3.33 16.10
C ILE A 294 10.02 3.57 14.71
N GLY A 295 9.22 3.42 13.64
CA GLY A 295 9.74 3.41 12.27
C GLY A 295 9.96 4.79 11.66
N LEU A 296 9.11 5.79 11.97
CA LEU A 296 9.22 7.14 11.38
C LEU A 296 9.89 8.14 12.32
N GLN A 297 9.58 8.09 13.62
CA GLN A 297 10.12 9.03 14.62
C GLN A 297 11.37 8.51 15.35
N TYR A 298 11.76 7.24 15.16
CA TYR A 298 12.91 6.62 15.85
C TYR A 298 12.85 6.80 17.38
N LYS A 299 11.65 6.65 17.96
CA LYS A 299 11.45 6.70 19.41
C LYS A 299 11.76 5.36 20.05
N THR A 300 12.26 5.41 21.29
CA THR A 300 12.44 4.20 22.09
C THR A 300 11.08 3.71 22.62
N ILE A 301 11.02 2.44 23.00
CA ILE A 301 9.79 1.85 23.56
C ILE A 301 9.41 2.54 24.87
N GLU A 302 10.40 2.95 25.67
CA GLU A 302 10.20 3.71 26.91
C GLU A 302 9.54 5.08 26.67
N GLN A 303 9.93 5.77 25.58
CA GLN A 303 9.30 7.03 25.19
C GLN A 303 7.85 6.79 24.77
N LEU A 304 7.60 5.71 24.02
CA LEU A 304 6.26 5.35 23.56
C LEU A 304 5.34 4.89 24.70
N GLU A 305 5.88 4.23 25.73
CA GLU A 305 5.14 3.87 26.95
C GLU A 305 4.57 5.12 27.63
N LYS A 306 5.39 6.17 27.80
CA LYS A 306 4.95 7.44 28.40
C LYS A 306 3.92 8.17 27.57
N GLU A 307 4.02 8.11 26.25
CA GLU A 307 3.12 8.83 25.34
C GLU A 307 1.79 8.10 25.10
N LEU A 308 1.81 6.76 25.09
CA LEU A 308 0.63 5.93 24.85
C LEU A 308 -0.06 5.47 26.15
N ASN A 309 0.58 5.67 27.32
CA ASN A 309 0.10 5.22 28.63
C ASN A 309 -0.21 3.71 28.65
N LEU A 310 0.66 2.91 28.04
CA LEU A 310 0.55 1.45 27.97
C LEU A 310 1.87 0.80 28.40
N PRO A 311 1.84 -0.32 29.15
CA PRO A 311 3.04 -0.97 29.63
C PRO A 311 3.88 -1.55 28.48
N GLN A 312 5.20 -1.53 28.61
CA GLN A 312 6.14 -1.98 27.56
C GLN A 312 5.86 -3.39 27.03
N SER A 313 5.48 -4.32 27.92
CA SER A 313 5.16 -5.71 27.55
C SER A 313 3.99 -5.80 26.57
N GLN A 314 2.97 -4.96 26.76
CA GLN A 314 1.82 -4.89 25.85
C GLN A 314 2.21 -4.23 24.51
N LEU A 315 3.06 -3.20 24.53
CA LEU A 315 3.54 -2.56 23.31
C LEU A 315 4.34 -3.54 22.44
N LEU A 316 5.23 -4.32 23.06
CA LEU A 316 6.00 -5.37 22.38
C LEU A 316 5.09 -6.47 21.82
N ALA A 317 4.08 -6.90 22.58
CA ALA A 317 3.11 -7.89 22.09
C ALA A 317 2.29 -7.38 20.90
N LEU A 318 1.87 -6.11 20.93
CA LEU A 318 1.16 -5.47 19.81
C LEU A 318 2.05 -5.28 18.59
N PHE A 319 3.33 -4.98 18.81
CA PHE A 319 4.34 -4.85 17.77
C PHE A 319 4.64 -6.20 17.12
N ASN A 320 4.78 -7.28 17.89
CA ASN A 320 4.90 -8.64 17.35
C ASN A 320 3.68 -9.03 16.48
N LYS A 321 2.45 -8.77 16.97
CA LYS A 321 1.23 -8.98 16.19
C LYS A 321 1.19 -8.16 14.90
N LEU A 322 1.77 -6.96 14.90
CA LEU A 322 1.88 -6.11 13.71
C LEU A 322 2.85 -6.73 12.70
N ILE A 323 4.06 -7.10 13.13
CA ILE A 323 5.06 -7.70 12.24
C ILE A 323 4.54 -9.02 11.66
N LYS A 324 3.84 -9.82 12.47
CA LYS A 324 3.18 -11.05 12.00
C LYS A 324 2.21 -10.79 10.84
N LYS A 325 1.32 -9.79 10.97
CA LYS A 325 0.40 -9.40 9.88
C LYS A 325 1.14 -8.99 8.60
N ILE A 326 2.29 -8.32 8.73
CA ILE A 326 3.10 -7.90 7.58
C ILE A 326 3.71 -9.12 6.90
N ILE A 327 4.29 -10.05 7.65
CA ILE A 327 4.88 -11.28 7.10
C ILE A 327 3.81 -12.15 6.44
N ASP A 328 2.66 -12.34 7.09
CA ASP A 328 1.55 -13.12 6.52
C ASP A 328 1.12 -12.55 5.16
N LEU A 329 1.12 -11.22 5.01
CA LEU A 329 0.85 -10.54 3.74
C LEU A 329 1.98 -10.75 2.71
N ILE A 330 3.24 -10.60 3.11
CA ILE A 330 4.40 -10.82 2.23
C ILE A 330 4.37 -12.25 1.69
N ASN A 331 4.22 -13.25 2.56
CA ASN A 331 4.17 -14.66 2.19
C ASN A 331 2.98 -14.94 1.25
N SER A 332 1.79 -14.42 1.56
CA SER A 332 0.63 -14.56 0.67
C SER A 332 0.89 -13.97 -0.72
N THR A 333 1.55 -12.81 -0.81
CA THR A 333 1.85 -12.20 -2.11
C THR A 333 2.90 -12.98 -2.90
N GLN A 334 3.95 -13.48 -2.24
CA GLN A 334 4.95 -14.35 -2.86
C GLN A 334 4.33 -15.66 -3.35
N GLU A 335 3.47 -16.29 -2.56
CA GLU A 335 2.73 -17.50 -2.95
C GLU A 335 1.87 -17.27 -4.19
N THR A 336 1.16 -16.13 -4.27
CA THR A 336 0.34 -15.82 -5.45
C THR A 336 1.16 -15.58 -6.71
N GLU A 337 2.36 -15.00 -6.59
CA GLU A 337 3.24 -14.79 -7.75
C GLU A 337 3.87 -16.10 -8.21
N ILE A 338 4.38 -16.91 -7.27
CA ILE A 338 4.88 -18.25 -7.55
C ILE A 338 3.78 -19.10 -8.24
N GLY A 339 2.55 -19.02 -7.74
CA GLY A 339 1.39 -19.67 -8.36
C GLY A 339 1.15 -19.25 -9.80
N LYS A 340 1.24 -17.94 -10.13
CA LYS A 340 1.14 -17.46 -11.51
C LYS A 340 2.25 -18.00 -12.40
N THR A 341 3.48 -18.05 -11.89
CA THR A 341 4.63 -18.60 -12.63
C THR A 341 4.43 -20.08 -12.96
N PHE A 342 3.91 -20.86 -12.00
CA PHE A 342 3.58 -22.26 -12.25
C PHE A 342 2.42 -22.42 -13.25
N VAL A 343 1.36 -21.62 -13.16
CA VAL A 343 0.23 -21.69 -14.12
C VAL A 343 0.66 -21.32 -15.53
N ASN A 344 1.45 -20.24 -15.70
CA ASN A 344 2.00 -19.86 -17.00
C ASN A 344 2.92 -20.95 -17.58
N SER A 345 3.65 -21.68 -16.72
CA SER A 345 4.47 -22.81 -17.16
C SER A 345 3.63 -24.01 -17.61
N LEU A 346 2.42 -24.20 -17.06
CA LEU A 346 1.49 -25.26 -17.47
C LEU A 346 0.79 -24.93 -18.79
N ASP A 347 0.41 -23.67 -19.00
CA ASP A 347 -0.23 -23.23 -20.25
C ASP A 347 0.73 -23.24 -21.46
N ALA A 348 2.05 -23.15 -21.21
CA ALA A 348 3.09 -23.28 -22.23
C ALA A 348 3.40 -24.74 -22.61
N VAL A 349 2.93 -25.72 -21.83
CA VAL A 349 3.04 -27.13 -22.20
C VAL A 349 1.92 -27.46 -23.17
N ASN A 350 2.22 -27.39 -24.46
CA ASN A 350 1.37 -27.96 -25.50
C ASN A 350 1.35 -29.48 -25.29
N MET A 351 0.42 -29.97 -24.48
CA MET A 351 0.22 -31.39 -24.19
C MET A 351 -0.23 -32.09 -25.46
N GLN A 352 0.73 -32.49 -26.29
CA GLN A 352 0.46 -33.34 -27.44
C GLN A 352 -0.06 -34.68 -26.90
N PRO A 353 -1.27 -35.12 -27.30
CA PRO A 353 -1.74 -36.44 -26.93
C PRO A 353 -0.74 -37.47 -27.46
N LEU A 354 -0.33 -38.41 -26.61
CA LEU A 354 0.55 -39.50 -27.04
C LEU A 354 -0.11 -40.25 -28.20
N ASP A 355 0.63 -40.44 -29.30
CA ASP A 355 0.16 -41.20 -30.48
C ASP A 355 -0.23 -42.64 -30.15
N LYS A 356 0.30 -43.19 -29.05
CA LYS A 356 -0.02 -44.53 -28.55
C LYS A 356 -0.34 -44.49 -27.07
N SER A 357 -1.36 -45.24 -26.66
CA SER A 357 -1.65 -45.38 -25.23
C SER A 357 -0.53 -46.13 -24.50
N LEU A 358 -0.26 -45.78 -23.24
CA LEU A 358 0.73 -46.47 -22.39
C LEU A 358 0.50 -48.00 -22.34
N ARG A 359 -0.76 -48.42 -22.38
CA ARG A 359 -1.14 -49.84 -22.44
C ARG A 359 -0.69 -50.52 -23.73
N GLN A 360 -0.75 -49.80 -24.84
CA GLN A 360 -0.34 -50.30 -26.15
C GLN A 360 1.18 -50.44 -26.23
N GLU A 361 1.94 -49.47 -25.70
CA GLU A 361 3.41 -49.59 -25.59
C GLU A 361 3.85 -50.73 -24.65
N LEU A 362 3.18 -50.88 -23.50
CA LEU A 362 3.45 -51.98 -22.58
C LEU A 362 3.17 -53.36 -23.21
N ASN A 363 2.10 -53.46 -24.01
CA ASN A 363 1.77 -54.69 -24.70
C ASN A 363 2.75 -54.98 -25.85
N GLU A 364 3.17 -53.96 -26.62
CA GLU A 364 4.19 -54.09 -27.66
C GLU A 364 5.53 -54.56 -27.06
N LEU A 365 5.99 -53.92 -25.98
CA LEU A 365 7.21 -54.31 -25.27
C LEU A 365 7.08 -55.71 -24.66
N GLY A 366 5.95 -56.02 -24.02
CA GLY A 366 5.68 -57.35 -23.48
C GLY A 366 5.69 -58.44 -24.55
N ALA A 367 5.16 -58.16 -25.74
CA ALA A 367 5.20 -59.08 -26.88
C ALA A 367 6.64 -59.28 -27.39
N THR A 368 7.44 -58.22 -27.49
CA THR A 368 8.86 -58.34 -27.91
C THR A 368 9.68 -59.17 -26.92
N ILE A 369 9.44 -59.01 -25.61
CA ILE A 369 10.13 -59.81 -24.57
C ILE A 369 9.70 -61.27 -24.64
N ARG A 370 8.40 -61.56 -24.82
CA ARG A 370 7.93 -62.96 -24.98
C ARG A 370 8.51 -63.62 -26.21
N ASN A 371 8.62 -62.90 -27.33
CA ASN A 371 9.22 -63.43 -28.55
C ASN A 371 10.73 -63.68 -28.36
N GLN A 372 11.44 -62.79 -27.67
CA GLN A 372 12.85 -63.02 -27.33
C GLN A 372 13.01 -64.24 -26.41
N GLN A 373 12.14 -64.38 -25.41
CA GLN A 373 12.12 -65.53 -24.52
C GLN A 373 11.80 -66.83 -25.26
N SER A 374 10.83 -66.83 -26.19
CA SER A 374 10.52 -68.03 -26.99
C SER A 374 11.67 -68.40 -27.92
N GLU A 375 12.30 -67.42 -28.57
CA GLU A 375 13.48 -67.67 -29.41
C GLU A 375 14.66 -68.21 -28.59
N GLU A 376 14.84 -67.71 -27.36
CA GLU A 376 15.89 -68.18 -26.45
C GLU A 376 15.58 -69.58 -25.90
N ILE A 377 14.32 -69.88 -25.58
CA ILE A 377 13.84 -71.22 -25.24
C ILE A 377 14.05 -72.17 -26.43
N ASP A 378 13.69 -71.77 -27.65
CA ASP A 378 13.88 -72.59 -28.85
C ASP A 378 15.37 -72.84 -29.11
N ARG A 379 16.24 -71.84 -28.91
CA ARG A 379 17.69 -72.04 -28.97
C ARG A 379 18.17 -73.03 -27.91
N ILE A 380 17.70 -72.91 -26.66
CA ILE A 380 18.05 -73.84 -25.58
C ILE A 380 17.53 -75.26 -25.88
N MET A 381 16.35 -75.39 -26.48
CA MET A 381 15.75 -76.66 -26.89
C MET A 381 16.53 -77.33 -28.03
N HIS A 382 17.09 -76.54 -28.96
CA HIS A 382 17.90 -77.06 -30.06
C HIS A 382 19.35 -77.37 -29.65
N ASP A 383 19.92 -76.63 -28.69
CA ASP A 383 21.35 -76.69 -28.36
C ASP A 383 21.71 -77.74 -27.28
N ARG A 384 20.72 -78.42 -26.66
CA ARG A 384 21.02 -79.44 -25.63
C ARG A 384 20.19 -80.70 -25.74
N GLN A 385 20.89 -81.83 -25.67
CA GLN A 385 20.38 -83.18 -25.50
C GLN A 385 19.49 -83.29 -24.23
N LEU A 386 18.24 -82.86 -24.34
CA LEU A 386 17.20 -82.98 -23.30
C LEU A 386 16.84 -84.44 -23.01
N SER A 387 17.20 -85.35 -23.92
CA SER A 387 17.17 -86.80 -23.71
C SER A 387 18.00 -87.28 -22.52
N LYS A 388 18.96 -86.48 -22.02
CA LYS A 388 19.74 -86.78 -20.80
C LYS A 388 18.95 -86.60 -19.49
N TYR A 389 17.78 -85.98 -19.53
CA TYR A 389 16.90 -85.73 -18.37
C TYR A 389 15.53 -86.39 -18.50
N ALA A 390 15.32 -87.22 -19.54
CA ALA A 390 14.10 -88.01 -19.66
C ALA A 390 14.03 -89.04 -18.52
N VAL A 391 12.96 -88.98 -17.73
CA VAL A 391 12.67 -90.00 -16.72
C VAL A 391 12.03 -91.18 -17.44
N ASN A 392 12.77 -92.27 -17.61
CA ASN A 392 12.23 -93.48 -18.23
C ASN A 392 11.28 -94.20 -17.26
N GLY A 393 10.00 -94.32 -17.63
CA GLY A 393 9.03 -95.20 -16.97
C GLY A 393 7.90 -95.55 -17.94
N SER A 394 7.48 -96.81 -17.98
CA SER A 394 6.36 -97.28 -18.82
C SER A 394 5.02 -96.91 -18.20
N GLU A 395 3.99 -96.60 -19.01
CA GLU A 395 2.64 -96.21 -18.54
C GLU A 395 2.00 -97.20 -17.54
N GLU A 396 2.43 -98.46 -17.55
CA GLU A 396 1.98 -99.49 -16.62
C GLU A 396 2.57 -99.31 -15.21
N MET A 397 3.86 -98.95 -15.08
CA MET A 397 4.51 -98.67 -13.79
C MET A 397 3.91 -97.43 -13.11
N TRP A 398 3.63 -96.39 -13.90
CA TRP A 398 3.02 -95.16 -13.38
C TRP A 398 1.59 -95.41 -12.86
N LYS A 399 0.81 -96.30 -13.52
CA LYS A 399 -0.55 -96.64 -13.10
C LYS A 399 -0.61 -97.49 -11.83
N GLU A 400 0.41 -98.30 -11.53
CA GLU A 400 0.50 -99.04 -10.27
C GLU A 400 0.93 -98.13 -9.11
N GLU A 401 1.93 -97.26 -9.31
CA GLU A 401 2.39 -96.32 -8.27
C GLU A 401 1.33 -95.26 -7.92
N LEU A 402 0.59 -94.74 -8.92
CA LEU A 402 -0.47 -93.74 -8.71
C LEU A 402 -1.72 -94.30 -7.99
N LYS A 403 -1.96 -95.62 -7.98
CA LYS A 403 -3.10 -96.23 -7.24
C LYS A 403 -2.89 -96.26 -5.72
N SER A 404 -1.65 -96.09 -5.25
CA SER A 404 -1.27 -96.16 -3.83
C SER A 404 -1.41 -94.83 -3.07
N ILE A 405 -1.92 -93.78 -3.71
CA ILE A 405 -1.85 -92.41 -3.20
C ILE A 405 -3.19 -91.99 -2.58
N ASN A 406 -3.19 -91.71 -1.27
CA ASN A 406 -4.30 -91.05 -0.57
C ASN A 406 -3.89 -89.70 0.07
N ASP A 407 -2.68 -89.17 -0.16
CA ASP A 407 -2.23 -87.82 0.23
C ASP A 407 -0.89 -87.45 -0.45
N PRO A 408 -0.43 -86.18 -0.47
CA PRO A 408 0.67 -85.73 -1.36
C PRO A 408 2.03 -86.21 -0.84
N GLY A 409 2.38 -87.46 -1.17
CA GLY A 409 3.62 -88.12 -0.80
C GLY A 409 4.62 -88.20 -1.95
N ILE A 410 5.89 -87.98 -1.64
CA ILE A 410 7.03 -88.06 -2.56
C ILE A 410 7.17 -89.49 -3.11
N ILE A 411 7.24 -89.63 -4.43
CA ILE A 411 7.49 -90.89 -5.13
C ILE A 411 8.98 -90.96 -5.52
N SER A 412 9.67 -92.03 -5.12
CA SER A 412 11.08 -92.25 -5.43
C SER A 412 11.25 -93.32 -6.51
N ILE A 413 11.64 -92.91 -7.73
CA ILE A 413 11.82 -93.82 -8.87
C ILE A 413 13.30 -94.24 -8.96
N PRO A 414 13.62 -95.54 -9.07
CA PRO A 414 15.00 -96.02 -9.15
C PRO A 414 15.67 -95.65 -10.48
N ARG A 415 16.86 -95.08 -10.38
CA ARG A 415 17.64 -94.58 -11.53
C ARG A 415 18.35 -95.72 -12.25
N THR A 416 18.06 -95.95 -13.53
CA THR A 416 18.87 -96.85 -14.37
C THR A 416 20.19 -96.17 -14.76
N LEU A 417 21.30 -96.86 -14.49
CA LEU A 417 22.67 -96.37 -14.70
C LEU A 417 23.00 -96.24 -16.19
N ASN A 418 23.11 -95.01 -16.69
CA ASN A 418 23.97 -94.69 -17.82
C ASN A 418 24.95 -93.58 -17.42
N LYS A 419 26.25 -93.89 -17.60
CA LYS A 419 27.41 -93.10 -17.17
C LYS A 419 27.37 -91.69 -17.79
N ARG A 420 27.39 -90.67 -16.93
CA ARG A 420 27.49 -89.24 -17.32
C ARG A 420 28.93 -88.91 -17.71
N LYS A 421 29.13 -88.22 -18.85
CA LYS A 421 30.35 -87.46 -19.14
C LYS A 421 30.08 -86.00 -18.82
N ASP A 422 30.91 -85.43 -17.96
CA ASP A 422 30.92 -84.00 -17.65
C ASP A 422 31.37 -83.22 -18.89
N VAL A 423 30.60 -82.20 -19.24
CA VAL A 423 30.98 -81.18 -20.21
C VAL A 423 30.94 -79.86 -19.46
N GLU A 424 32.09 -79.23 -19.32
CA GLU A 424 32.21 -77.87 -18.79
C GLU A 424 31.46 -76.91 -19.72
N ILE A 425 30.53 -76.15 -19.15
CA ILE A 425 29.81 -75.08 -19.86
C ILE A 425 30.46 -73.78 -19.41
N GLU A 426 31.27 -73.17 -20.26
CA GLU A 426 31.71 -71.78 -20.09
C GLU A 426 30.48 -70.85 -20.16
N SER A 427 30.21 -70.15 -19.06
CA SER A 427 29.17 -69.13 -19.00
C SER A 427 29.70 -67.81 -19.57
N HIS A 428 29.46 -67.56 -20.87
CA HIS A 428 29.60 -66.22 -21.44
C HIS A 428 28.41 -65.35 -20.98
N PHE A 429 28.56 -64.71 -19.82
CA PHE A 429 27.74 -63.56 -19.43
C PHE A 429 28.38 -62.28 -19.96
N ASP A 430 28.10 -61.92 -21.21
CA ASP A 430 28.53 -60.65 -21.78
C ASP A 430 27.40 -59.62 -21.67
N VAL A 431 27.29 -58.98 -20.51
CA VAL A 431 26.35 -57.88 -20.28
C VAL A 431 26.91 -56.62 -20.95
N THR A 432 26.71 -56.50 -22.26
CA THR A 432 26.93 -55.23 -22.94
C THR A 432 25.84 -54.24 -22.51
N LYS A 433 26.13 -53.45 -21.46
CA LYS A 433 25.36 -52.26 -21.08
C LYS A 433 25.36 -51.26 -22.25
N LYS A 434 24.38 -51.35 -23.15
CA LYS A 434 24.06 -50.24 -24.06
C LYS A 434 23.52 -49.07 -23.21
N LYS A 435 24.36 -48.07 -22.97
CA LYS A 435 23.95 -46.78 -22.40
C LYS A 435 22.85 -46.17 -23.28
N PRO A 436 21.76 -45.62 -22.72
CA PRO A 436 20.77 -44.89 -23.49
C PRO A 436 21.42 -43.61 -24.04
N LYS A 437 21.30 -43.38 -25.34
CA LYS A 437 21.73 -42.13 -25.99
C LYS A 437 20.90 -40.98 -25.40
N LYS A 438 21.54 -40.07 -24.66
CA LYS A 438 20.98 -38.76 -24.30
C LYS A 438 20.63 -38.01 -25.59
N LYS A 439 19.34 -37.83 -25.88
CA LYS A 439 18.89 -36.76 -26.79
C LYS A 439 19.20 -35.43 -26.09
N LYS A 440 20.08 -34.63 -26.69
CA LYS A 440 20.28 -33.23 -26.31
C LYS A 440 18.99 -32.48 -26.63
N ASN A 441 18.21 -32.14 -25.60
CA ASN A 441 17.30 -31.00 -25.72
C ASN A 441 18.18 -29.75 -25.69
N LYS A 442 18.27 -29.07 -26.83
CA LYS A 442 18.65 -27.66 -26.87
C LYS A 442 17.50 -26.91 -26.16
N PHE A 443 17.81 -26.33 -25.00
CA PHE A 443 17.15 -25.10 -24.57
C PHE A 443 17.83 -23.93 -25.28
#